data_AF-A0A6L7WKG4-F1
#
_entry.id   AF-A0A6L7WKG4-F1
#
_cell.length_a   1.000
_cell.length_b   1.000
_cell.length_c   1.000
_cell.angle_alpha   90.00
_cell.angle_beta   90.00
_cell.angle_gamma   90.00
#
_symmetry.space_group_name_H-M   'P 1'
#
loop_
_entity.id
_entity.type
_entity.pdbx_description
1 polymer ?
#
loop_
_entity_poly.entity_id
_entity_poly.type
_entity_poly.pdbx_seq_one_letter_code
_entity_poly.pdbx_strand_id
1 'polypeptide(L)'
;PKQSPREQLARFLDNEHRGDAGIVYCLSRRRVEETAEWLRARGVDARPYHAGLGGRERGDTQDAFVRGEGVVIVATIAFGMGIDKPDVRFVAHLDLPKSLEAYYQETGRAGRDGLPATAWMAYGLQDVITLRQMVDGSEAGEARKRLEIRKLDAMLGYCELTTCRRRTLLAYFGETLAEPCGNCDNCLEPPESWDATQAAQQALSCVYRTGQRFGVAYVVDVLRGKDDERIRRFGHDRLSTFGVGADLDARQWRSVIRQLVARGLLRVDVEKYGSLQLTAAARPVLRGEATVALRRDALPARKVRPAREARDRVQSVLGAQSRALFDALRARRRELAEEQGVPPYVIFHDASLVEMAERRPGTLDEFAAIPGVGATKLERYGEMFIEIIRTHEAEEPAPAAAAP
;
A
#
# COMPACT_ATOMS: atom_id res chain seq x y z
N PRO A 1 -8.29 7.81 2.61
CA PRO A 1 -7.35 8.95 2.55
C PRO A 1 -6.21 8.89 3.59
N LYS A 2 -5.01 9.34 3.21
CA LYS A 2 -3.82 9.42 4.08
C LYS A 2 -4.01 10.41 5.22
N GLN A 3 -3.99 9.91 6.46
CA GLN A 3 -4.12 10.67 7.71
C GLN A 3 -3.31 9.95 8.78
N SER A 4 -2.35 10.64 9.41
CA SER A 4 -1.38 10.00 10.32
C SER A 4 -0.80 8.71 9.71
N PRO A 5 -0.10 8.79 8.55
CA PRO A 5 0.26 7.63 7.74
C PRO A 5 1.05 6.56 8.49
N ARG A 6 1.91 6.94 9.45
CA ARG A 6 2.64 5.99 10.31
C ARG A 6 1.71 5.16 11.18
N GLU A 7 0.68 5.77 11.78
CA GLU A 7 -0.34 5.05 12.55
C GLU A 7 -1.21 4.15 11.66
N GLN A 8 -1.53 4.60 10.44
CA GLN A 8 -2.23 3.76 9.46
C GLN A 8 -1.41 2.53 9.09
N LEU A 9 -0.11 2.71 8.85
CA LEU A 9 0.82 1.61 8.58
C LEU A 9 0.90 0.67 9.78
N ALA A 10 1.06 1.17 11.00
CA ALA A 10 1.12 0.30 12.17
C ALA A 10 -0.16 -0.52 12.35
N ARG A 11 -1.35 0.08 12.17
CA ARG A 11 -2.60 -0.69 12.22
C ARG A 11 -2.65 -1.78 11.15
N PHE A 12 -2.18 -1.48 9.94
CA PHE A 12 -2.06 -2.49 8.87
C PHE A 12 -1.13 -3.64 9.28
N LEU A 13 0.07 -3.33 9.79
CA LEU A 13 1.02 -4.33 10.25
C LEU A 13 0.48 -5.16 11.42
N ASP A 14 -0.12 -4.52 12.42
CA ASP A 14 -0.67 -5.18 13.61
C ASP A 14 -1.86 -6.10 13.25
N ASN A 15 -2.68 -5.72 12.26
CA ASN A 15 -3.87 -6.49 11.88
C ASN A 15 -3.56 -7.65 10.91
N GLU A 16 -2.60 -7.45 10.00
CA GLU A 16 -2.43 -8.34 8.84
C GLU A 16 -1.04 -8.99 8.74
N HIS A 17 0.02 -8.35 9.25
CA HIS A 17 1.42 -8.71 8.91
C HIS A 17 2.39 -8.67 10.09
N ARG A 18 1.92 -9.02 11.29
CA ARG A 18 2.76 -9.05 12.49
C ARG A 18 3.81 -10.16 12.36
N GLY A 19 5.09 -9.78 12.33
CA GLY A 19 6.22 -10.72 12.20
C GLY A 19 6.53 -11.15 10.77
N ASP A 20 5.87 -10.56 9.78
CA ASP A 20 6.13 -10.84 8.38
C ASP A 20 7.26 -9.96 7.81
N ALA A 21 8.00 -10.51 6.84
CA ALA A 21 8.96 -9.73 6.08
C ALA A 21 8.22 -8.82 5.08
N GLY A 22 8.68 -7.58 4.96
CA GLY A 22 8.02 -6.60 4.10
C GLY A 22 8.88 -5.41 3.71
N ILE A 23 8.35 -4.61 2.79
CA ILE A 23 9.02 -3.41 2.27
C ILE A 23 8.11 -2.20 2.47
N VAL A 24 8.65 -1.10 3.00
CA VAL A 24 7.94 0.17 3.20
C VAL A 24 8.61 1.26 2.37
N TYR A 25 7.99 1.69 1.29
CA TYR A 25 8.50 2.76 0.43
C TYR A 25 8.13 4.16 0.93
N CYS A 26 9.15 5.02 1.02
CA CYS A 26 9.06 6.44 1.36
C CYS A 26 9.77 7.30 0.31
N LEU A 27 9.34 8.56 0.15
CA LEU A 27 9.85 9.44 -0.90
C LEU A 27 11.26 10.02 -0.63
N SER A 28 11.66 10.15 0.64
CA SER A 28 12.91 10.83 1.03
C SER A 28 13.72 10.04 2.05
N ARG A 29 15.05 10.25 2.06
CA ARG A 29 16.00 9.59 2.99
C ARG A 29 15.63 9.84 4.46
N ARG A 30 15.39 11.10 4.82
CA ARG A 30 14.91 11.48 6.15
C ARG A 30 13.66 10.70 6.57
N ARG A 31 12.66 10.60 5.69
CA ARG A 31 11.43 9.84 6.01
C ARG A 31 11.68 8.34 6.16
N VAL A 32 12.63 7.78 5.42
CA VAL A 32 13.04 6.38 5.57
C VAL A 32 13.61 6.15 6.97
N GLU A 33 14.60 6.97 7.37
CA GLU A 33 15.25 6.85 8.68
C GLU A 33 14.24 7.00 9.82
N GLU A 34 13.45 8.09 9.82
CA GLU A 34 12.45 8.35 10.86
C GLU A 34 11.36 7.28 10.93
N THR A 35 10.97 6.70 9.80
CA THR A 35 9.93 5.65 9.80
C THR A 35 10.50 4.32 10.28
N ALA A 36 11.75 3.98 9.91
CA ALA A 36 12.42 2.80 10.43
C ALA A 36 12.60 2.88 11.95
N GLU A 37 13.08 4.03 12.45
CA GLU A 37 13.20 4.27 13.89
C GLU A 37 11.86 4.17 14.62
N TRP A 38 10.82 4.78 14.06
CA TRP A 38 9.48 4.75 14.64
C TRP A 38 8.89 3.32 14.70
N LEU A 39 9.14 2.49 13.69
CA LEU A 39 8.73 1.08 13.69
C LEU A 39 9.54 0.26 14.71
N ARG A 40 10.85 0.50 14.84
CA ARG A 40 11.69 -0.16 15.85
C ARG A 40 11.25 0.14 17.27
N ALA A 41 10.88 1.39 17.56
CA ALA A 41 10.32 1.78 18.86
C ALA A 41 9.02 1.02 19.22
N ARG A 42 8.39 0.35 18.25
CA ARG A 42 7.17 -0.45 18.40
C ARG A 42 7.44 -1.97 18.34
N GLY A 43 8.71 -2.38 18.35
CA GLY A 43 9.11 -3.80 18.35
C GLY A 43 9.14 -4.45 16.96
N VAL A 44 9.10 -3.69 15.87
CA VAL A 44 9.30 -4.21 14.51
C VAL A 44 10.79 -4.15 14.17
N ASP A 45 11.39 -5.25 13.67
CA ASP A 45 12.76 -5.21 13.12
C ASP A 45 12.75 -4.46 11.79
N ALA A 46 12.81 -3.12 11.88
CA ALA A 46 12.76 -2.22 10.74
C ALA A 46 14.12 -1.56 10.48
N ARG A 47 14.62 -1.69 9.25
CA ARG A 47 15.93 -1.17 8.84
C ARG A 47 15.79 -0.17 7.68
N PRO A 48 16.47 0.99 7.74
CA PRO A 48 16.45 1.97 6.66
C PRO A 48 17.30 1.48 5.48
N TYR A 49 16.90 1.82 4.26
CA TYR A 49 17.71 1.60 3.06
C TYR A 49 17.55 2.73 2.05
N HIS A 50 18.66 3.42 1.75
CA HIS A 50 18.70 4.42 0.69
C HIS A 50 20.12 4.68 0.20
N ALA A 51 20.25 5.38 -0.93
CA ALA A 51 21.52 5.73 -1.55
C ALA A 51 22.46 6.59 -0.68
N GLY A 52 21.98 7.17 0.42
CA GLY A 52 22.82 7.89 1.39
C GLY A 52 23.57 7.00 2.38
N LEU A 53 23.24 5.71 2.48
CA LEU A 53 23.91 4.78 3.40
C LEU A 53 25.26 4.33 2.84
N GLY A 54 26.22 4.05 3.74
CA GLY A 54 27.52 3.51 3.37
C GLY A 54 27.41 2.16 2.65
N GLY A 55 28.41 1.80 1.85
CA GLY A 55 28.42 0.52 1.12
C GLY A 55 28.26 -0.70 2.03
N ARG A 56 28.98 -0.70 3.16
CA ARG A 56 28.91 -1.75 4.19
C ARG A 56 27.52 -1.85 4.82
N GLU A 57 26.96 -0.73 5.26
CA GLU A 57 25.64 -0.67 5.89
C GLU A 57 24.51 -1.13 4.95
N ARG A 58 24.61 -0.81 3.64
CA ARG A 58 23.69 -1.35 2.63
C ARG A 58 23.81 -2.86 2.50
N GLY A 59 25.04 -3.38 2.47
CA GLY A 59 25.32 -4.82 2.45
C GLY A 59 24.72 -5.54 3.67
N ASP A 60 25.04 -5.05 4.87
CA ASP A 60 24.56 -5.62 6.12
C ASP A 60 23.01 -5.61 6.21
N THR A 61 22.38 -4.53 5.72
CA THR A 61 20.91 -4.41 5.68
C THR A 61 20.29 -5.37 4.67
N GLN A 62 20.89 -5.52 3.49
CA GLN A 62 20.42 -6.45 2.47
C GLN A 62 20.57 -7.90 2.94
N ASP A 63 21.71 -8.25 3.53
CA ASP A 63 21.95 -9.58 4.07
C ASP A 63 20.97 -9.90 5.21
N ALA A 64 20.75 -8.96 6.11
CA ALA A 64 19.76 -9.11 7.17
C ALA A 64 18.34 -9.31 6.62
N PHE A 65 17.97 -8.61 5.55
CA PHE A 65 16.65 -8.81 4.93
C PHE A 65 16.51 -10.18 4.26
N VAL A 66 17.53 -10.61 3.52
CA VAL A 66 17.50 -11.88 2.78
C VAL A 66 17.52 -13.07 3.75
N ARG A 67 18.35 -13.01 4.81
CA ARG A 67 18.52 -14.10 5.79
C ARG A 67 17.50 -14.04 6.93
N GLY A 68 17.09 -12.85 7.33
CA GLY A 68 16.24 -12.65 8.49
C GLY A 68 14.78 -13.01 8.21
N GLU A 69 14.12 -13.53 9.24
CA GLU A 69 12.68 -13.72 9.25
C GLU A 69 12.00 -12.50 9.86
N GLY A 70 10.95 -11.99 9.20
CA GLY A 70 10.17 -10.87 9.74
C GLY A 70 10.84 -9.50 9.66
N VAL A 71 11.92 -9.36 8.89
CA VAL A 71 12.63 -8.09 8.72
C VAL A 71 11.85 -7.18 7.77
N VAL A 72 11.64 -5.93 8.20
CA VAL A 72 10.99 -4.89 7.41
C VAL A 72 12.03 -3.91 6.89
N ILE A 73 12.12 -3.76 5.57
CA ILE A 73 12.98 -2.71 4.98
C ILE A 73 12.15 -1.47 4.71
N VAL A 74 12.54 -0.36 5.31
CA VAL A 74 12.02 0.95 4.96
C VAL A 74 12.96 1.57 3.95
N ALA A 75 12.48 1.94 2.76
CA ALA A 75 13.36 2.35 1.69
C ALA A 75 12.84 3.48 0.81
N THR A 76 13.76 4.13 0.10
CA THR A 76 13.42 4.87 -1.12
C THR A 76 13.40 3.92 -2.32
N ILE A 77 13.04 4.43 -3.49
CA ILE A 77 13.10 3.69 -4.78
C ILE A 77 14.48 3.10 -5.11
N ALA A 78 15.53 3.50 -4.39
CA ALA A 78 16.87 2.92 -4.52
C ALA A 78 16.93 1.44 -4.09
N PHE A 79 15.97 0.97 -3.29
CA PHE A 79 15.86 -0.42 -2.89
C PHE A 79 15.01 -1.20 -3.90
N GLY A 80 15.66 -2.04 -4.71
CA GLY A 80 14.92 -2.94 -5.59
C GLY A 80 15.71 -3.65 -6.69
N MET A 81 16.81 -3.11 -7.18
CA MET A 81 17.63 -3.85 -8.14
C MET A 81 18.42 -4.94 -7.40
N GLY A 82 18.17 -6.22 -7.71
CA GLY A 82 18.99 -7.34 -7.24
C GLY A 82 18.57 -8.02 -5.93
N ILE A 83 17.42 -7.69 -5.35
CA ILE A 83 16.89 -8.39 -4.17
C ILE A 83 15.76 -9.32 -4.59
N ASP A 84 15.96 -10.61 -4.37
CA ASP A 84 15.03 -11.69 -4.69
C ASP A 84 14.74 -12.54 -3.46
N LYS A 85 13.99 -11.95 -2.51
CA LYS A 85 13.45 -12.66 -1.36
C LYS A 85 12.03 -13.14 -1.74
N PRO A 86 11.76 -14.45 -1.79
CA PRO A 86 10.48 -14.96 -2.29
C PRO A 86 9.32 -14.72 -1.32
N ASP A 87 9.62 -14.67 -0.02
CA ASP A 87 8.68 -14.66 1.11
C ASP A 87 8.33 -13.25 1.63
N VAL A 88 8.35 -12.23 0.77
CA VAL A 88 7.89 -10.88 1.13
C VAL A 88 6.36 -10.87 1.19
N ARG A 89 5.77 -10.67 2.39
CA ARG A 89 4.31 -10.75 2.59
C ARG A 89 3.58 -9.44 2.39
N PHE A 90 4.29 -8.31 2.44
CA PHE A 90 3.69 -7.03 2.10
C PHE A 90 4.66 -6.05 1.46
N VAL A 91 4.10 -5.19 0.61
CA VAL A 91 4.74 -3.96 0.13
C VAL A 91 3.83 -2.80 0.48
N ALA A 92 4.34 -1.84 1.24
CA ALA A 92 3.61 -0.69 1.73
C ALA A 92 4.19 0.61 1.16
N HIS A 93 3.34 1.47 0.61
CA HIS A 93 3.72 2.80 0.14
C HIS A 93 3.21 3.86 1.10
N LEU A 94 4.11 4.51 1.82
CA LEU A 94 3.78 5.65 2.66
C LEU A 94 3.68 6.95 1.87
N ASP A 95 4.23 6.99 0.65
CA ASP A 95 4.16 8.11 -0.28
C ASP A 95 3.81 7.59 -1.68
N LEU A 96 3.13 8.42 -2.48
CA LEU A 96 2.64 8.01 -3.79
C LEU A 96 3.82 7.68 -4.74
N PRO A 97 3.78 6.54 -5.46
CA PRO A 97 4.72 6.25 -6.55
C PRO A 97 4.63 7.29 -7.67
N LYS A 98 5.73 7.46 -8.41
CA LYS A 98 5.78 8.42 -9.53
C LYS A 98 4.94 8.00 -10.73
N SER A 99 4.70 6.69 -10.88
CA SER A 99 3.96 6.13 -12.01
C SER A 99 3.40 4.74 -11.70
N LEU A 100 2.49 4.28 -12.55
CA LEU A 100 1.95 2.91 -12.47
C LEU A 100 3.01 1.85 -12.73
N GLU A 101 4.00 2.11 -13.59
CA GLU A 101 5.10 1.18 -13.84
C GLU A 101 5.98 0.99 -12.61
N ALA A 102 6.31 2.09 -11.92
CA ALA A 102 7.04 2.02 -10.66
C ALA A 102 6.23 1.24 -9.61
N TYR A 103 4.95 1.58 -9.45
CA TYR A 103 4.08 0.88 -8.51
C TYR A 103 3.98 -0.62 -8.80
N TYR A 104 3.80 -1.01 -10.07
CA TYR A 104 3.72 -2.41 -10.48
C TYR A 104 5.02 -3.18 -10.16
N GLN A 105 6.17 -2.61 -10.50
CA GLN A 105 7.48 -3.22 -10.23
C GLN A 105 7.79 -3.32 -8.72
N GLU A 106 7.42 -2.29 -7.95
CA GLU A 106 7.65 -2.24 -6.50
C GLU A 106 6.75 -3.23 -5.77
N THR A 107 5.46 -3.26 -6.10
CA THR A 107 4.49 -4.19 -5.47
C THR A 107 4.68 -5.64 -5.92
N GLY A 108 5.18 -5.88 -7.14
CA GLY A 108 5.55 -7.22 -7.65
C GLY A 108 6.72 -7.90 -6.95
N ARG A 109 7.25 -7.29 -5.88
CA ARG A 109 8.23 -7.90 -4.97
C ARG A 109 7.57 -8.79 -3.91
N ALA A 110 6.31 -8.54 -3.61
CA ALA A 110 5.55 -9.33 -2.66
C ALA A 110 5.09 -10.65 -3.27
N GLY A 111 5.08 -11.72 -2.48
CA GLY A 111 4.43 -13.00 -2.81
C GLY A 111 5.04 -13.75 -4.01
N ARG A 112 6.36 -13.71 -4.20
CA ARG A 112 7.02 -14.41 -5.32
C ARG A 112 7.03 -15.94 -5.17
N ASP A 113 6.84 -16.43 -3.95
CA ASP A 113 6.55 -17.84 -3.66
C ASP A 113 5.11 -18.26 -4.01
N GLY A 114 4.27 -17.34 -4.49
CA GLY A 114 2.87 -17.61 -4.82
C GLY A 114 1.91 -17.58 -3.64
N LEU A 115 2.41 -17.40 -2.42
CA LEU A 115 1.56 -17.27 -1.23
C LEU A 115 0.92 -15.87 -1.15
N PRO A 116 -0.21 -15.72 -0.42
CA PRO A 116 -0.88 -14.44 -0.28
C PRO A 116 0.06 -13.35 0.24
N ALA A 117 -0.04 -12.17 -0.37
CA ALA A 117 0.70 -10.99 0.02
C ALA A 117 -0.11 -9.72 -0.27
N THR A 118 0.14 -8.66 0.49
CA THR A 118 -0.65 -7.42 0.42
C THR A 118 0.16 -6.24 -0.09
N ALA A 119 -0.33 -5.60 -1.15
CA ALA A 119 0.13 -4.28 -1.57
C ALA A 119 -0.75 -3.21 -0.92
N TRP A 120 -0.16 -2.40 -0.03
CA TRP A 120 -0.87 -1.37 0.72
C TRP A 120 -0.33 0.02 0.38
N MET A 121 -1.18 1.03 0.26
CA MET A 121 -0.75 2.39 -0.04
C MET A 121 -1.57 3.43 0.69
N ALA A 122 -0.90 4.37 1.34
CA ALA A 122 -1.48 5.61 1.81
C ALA A 122 -1.11 6.77 0.88
N TYR A 123 -2.11 7.42 0.30
CA TYR A 123 -1.92 8.62 -0.51
C TYR A 123 -2.84 9.77 -0.09
N GLY A 124 -2.33 10.99 -0.24
CA GLY A 124 -3.04 12.22 0.02
C GLY A 124 -2.64 13.33 -0.95
N LEU A 125 -3.33 14.47 -0.84
CA LEU A 125 -3.11 15.59 -1.75
C LEU A 125 -1.68 16.15 -1.69
N GLN A 126 -1.04 16.11 -0.52
CA GLN A 126 0.34 16.57 -0.37
C GLN A 126 1.32 15.77 -1.25
N ASP A 127 1.08 14.48 -1.44
CA ASP A 127 1.93 13.63 -2.29
C ASP A 127 1.85 14.10 -3.75
N VAL A 128 0.65 14.48 -4.20
CA VAL A 128 0.42 15.03 -5.55
C VAL A 128 1.21 16.32 -5.76
N ILE A 129 1.16 17.23 -4.78
CA ILE A 129 1.86 18.52 -4.83
C ILE A 129 3.37 18.29 -4.91
N THR A 130 3.89 17.44 -4.03
CA THR A 130 5.33 17.15 -3.96
C THR A 130 5.85 16.48 -5.23
N LEU A 131 5.10 15.54 -5.80
CA LEU A 131 5.52 14.88 -7.05
C LEU A 131 5.48 15.83 -8.24
N ARG A 132 4.47 16.71 -8.35
CA ARG A 132 4.44 17.74 -9.40
C ARG A 132 5.61 18.72 -9.26
N GLN A 133 5.91 19.15 -8.04
CA GLN A 133 7.11 19.96 -7.73
C GLN A 133 8.40 19.33 -8.22
N MET A 134 8.56 18.01 -8.00
CA MET A 134 9.74 17.28 -8.46
C MET A 134 9.84 17.21 -9.98
N VAL A 135 8.72 17.08 -10.69
CA VAL A 135 8.71 17.04 -12.16
C VAL A 135 9.01 18.43 -12.74
N ASP A 136 8.34 19.46 -12.23
CA ASP A 136 8.50 20.84 -12.73
C ASP A 136 9.91 21.38 -12.45
N GLY A 137 10.45 21.10 -11.26
CA GLY A 137 11.81 21.49 -10.88
C GLY A 137 12.93 20.62 -11.47
N SER A 138 12.61 19.57 -12.23
CA SER A 138 13.63 18.74 -12.87
C SER A 138 14.33 19.46 -14.04
N GLU A 139 15.60 19.13 -14.29
CA GLU A 139 16.38 19.62 -15.44
C GLU A 139 15.98 18.92 -16.77
N ALA A 140 14.93 18.11 -16.75
CA ALA A 140 14.47 17.39 -17.92
C ALA A 140 13.85 18.34 -18.96
N GLY A 141 14.01 18.03 -20.25
CA GLY A 141 13.36 18.79 -21.31
C GLY A 141 11.82 18.71 -21.25
N GLU A 142 11.15 19.70 -21.84
CA GLU A 142 9.69 19.84 -21.82
C GLU A 142 8.92 18.59 -22.25
N ALA A 143 9.38 17.89 -23.29
CA ALA A 143 8.75 16.65 -23.74
C ALA A 143 8.79 15.55 -22.66
N ARG A 144 9.91 15.45 -21.93
CA ARG A 144 10.09 14.48 -20.84
C ARG A 144 9.23 14.83 -19.63
N LYS A 145 9.16 16.11 -19.26
CA LYS A 145 8.27 16.61 -18.18
C LYS A 145 6.81 16.29 -18.48
N ARG A 146 6.34 16.55 -19.70
CA ARG A 146 4.98 16.19 -20.13
C ARG A 146 4.69 14.70 -20.01
N LEU A 147 5.65 13.84 -20.35
CA LEU A 147 5.50 12.39 -20.20
C LEU A 147 5.40 11.98 -18.72
N GLU A 148 6.24 12.53 -17.84
CA GLU A 148 6.17 12.26 -16.40
C GLU A 148 4.85 12.74 -15.78
N ILE A 149 4.34 13.91 -16.19
CA ILE A 149 3.03 14.39 -15.76
C ILE A 149 1.93 13.41 -16.17
N ARG A 150 1.94 12.91 -17.41
CA ARG A 150 0.94 11.92 -17.87
C ARG A 150 0.99 10.63 -17.04
N LYS A 151 2.20 10.15 -16.72
CA LYS A 151 2.40 8.96 -15.87
C LYS A 151 1.89 9.18 -14.45
N LEU A 152 2.16 10.36 -13.89
CA LEU A 152 1.64 10.74 -12.58
C LEU A 152 0.12 10.83 -12.59
N ASP A 153 -0.48 11.46 -13.60
CA ASP A 153 -1.93 11.57 -13.73
C ASP A 153 -2.59 10.18 -13.85
N ALA A 154 -1.97 9.22 -14.56
CA ALA A 154 -2.44 7.83 -14.59
C ALA A 154 -2.40 7.17 -13.20
N MET A 155 -1.33 7.40 -12.42
CA MET A 155 -1.21 6.91 -11.05
C MET A 155 -2.28 7.53 -10.11
N LEU A 156 -2.57 8.83 -10.28
CA LEU A 156 -3.64 9.50 -9.53
C LEU A 156 -5.02 8.94 -9.90
N GLY A 157 -5.26 8.73 -11.20
CA GLY A 157 -6.48 8.09 -11.70
C GLY A 157 -6.68 6.72 -11.07
N TYR A 158 -5.61 5.90 -10.99
CA TYR A 158 -5.63 4.60 -10.34
C TYR A 158 -6.03 4.69 -8.86
N CYS A 159 -5.50 5.67 -8.13
CA CYS A 159 -5.79 5.86 -6.71
C CYS A 159 -7.26 6.21 -6.41
N GLU A 160 -7.93 6.89 -7.33
CA GLU A 160 -9.32 7.34 -7.20
C GLU A 160 -10.35 6.43 -7.90
N LEU A 161 -9.92 5.26 -8.41
CA LEU A 161 -10.81 4.29 -9.05
C LEU A 161 -11.94 3.84 -8.13
N THR A 162 -13.11 3.62 -8.73
CA THR A 162 -14.25 2.91 -8.12
C THR A 162 -14.42 1.49 -8.65
N THR A 163 -13.56 1.06 -9.59
CA THR A 163 -13.59 -0.25 -10.23
C THR A 163 -12.43 -1.14 -9.77
N CYS A 164 -12.44 -2.41 -10.18
CA CYS A 164 -11.38 -3.38 -9.86
C CYS A 164 -9.98 -2.84 -10.16
N ARG A 165 -9.12 -2.76 -9.14
CA ARG A 165 -7.73 -2.29 -9.27
C ARG A 165 -6.92 -3.14 -10.22
N ARG A 166 -6.98 -4.47 -10.09
CA ARG A 166 -6.20 -5.40 -10.92
C ARG A 166 -6.56 -5.27 -12.40
N ARG A 167 -7.85 -5.17 -12.71
CA ARG A 167 -8.31 -5.01 -14.10
C ARG A 167 -7.77 -3.73 -14.73
N THR A 168 -7.81 -2.60 -14.01
CA THR A 168 -7.24 -1.34 -14.52
C THR A 168 -5.71 -1.39 -14.64
N LEU A 169 -5.04 -2.04 -13.69
CA LEU A 169 -3.58 -2.20 -13.73
C LEU A 169 -3.15 -3.03 -14.96
N LEU A 170 -3.83 -4.16 -15.23
CA LEU A 170 -3.58 -4.98 -16.41
C LEU A 170 -3.89 -4.23 -17.70
N ALA A 171 -5.03 -3.51 -17.76
CA ALA A 171 -5.42 -2.72 -18.93
C ALA A 171 -4.39 -1.64 -19.26
N TYR A 172 -3.75 -1.03 -18.26
CA TYR A 172 -2.66 -0.07 -18.47
C TYR A 172 -1.47 -0.68 -19.23
N PHE A 173 -1.20 -1.97 -19.04
CA PHE A 173 -0.15 -2.72 -19.74
C PHE A 173 -0.64 -3.46 -20.99
N GLY A 174 -1.88 -3.21 -21.43
CA GLY A 174 -2.45 -3.83 -22.64
C GLY A 174 -3.03 -5.23 -22.41
N GLU A 175 -3.17 -5.67 -21.15
CA GLU A 175 -3.77 -6.94 -20.80
C GLU A 175 -5.24 -6.78 -20.39
N THR A 176 -6.08 -7.76 -20.73
CA THR A 176 -7.51 -7.72 -20.40
C THR A 176 -7.85 -8.79 -19.38
N LEU A 177 -8.51 -8.38 -18.29
CA LEU A 177 -9.14 -9.27 -17.32
C LEU A 177 -10.66 -9.14 -17.46
N ALA A 178 -11.32 -10.22 -17.89
CA ALA A 178 -12.76 -10.21 -18.18
C ALA A 178 -13.60 -9.87 -16.93
N GLU A 179 -13.34 -10.59 -15.84
CA GLU A 179 -14.06 -10.46 -14.57
C GLU A 179 -13.28 -9.59 -13.56
N PRO A 180 -13.96 -8.91 -12.62
CA PRO A 180 -13.30 -8.31 -11.46
C PRO A 180 -12.50 -9.35 -10.66
N CYS A 181 -11.40 -8.95 -10.01
CA CYS A 181 -10.46 -9.92 -9.43
C CYS A 181 -10.90 -10.56 -8.11
N GLY A 182 -11.96 -10.07 -7.47
CA GLY A 182 -12.43 -10.56 -6.16
C GLY A 182 -11.44 -10.38 -4.99
N ASN A 183 -10.31 -9.70 -5.20
CA ASN A 183 -9.19 -9.66 -4.25
C ASN A 183 -8.47 -8.30 -4.19
N CYS A 184 -9.15 -7.20 -4.50
CA CYS A 184 -8.65 -5.84 -4.21
C CYS A 184 -9.67 -5.09 -3.36
N ASP A 185 -9.25 -4.03 -2.68
CA ASP A 185 -10.12 -3.17 -1.85
C ASP A 185 -11.43 -2.80 -2.58
N ASN A 186 -11.37 -2.40 -3.85
CA ASN A 186 -12.57 -2.03 -4.62
C ASN A 186 -13.49 -3.22 -4.97
N CYS A 187 -12.99 -4.46 -4.96
CA CYS A 187 -13.81 -5.66 -5.14
C CYS A 187 -14.36 -6.17 -3.80
N LEU A 188 -13.60 -6.01 -2.72
CA LEU A 188 -13.95 -6.50 -1.38
C LEU A 188 -14.91 -5.56 -0.67
N GLU A 189 -14.70 -4.26 -0.82
CA GLU A 189 -15.55 -3.20 -0.30
C GLU A 189 -15.78 -2.16 -1.41
N PRO A 190 -16.74 -2.44 -2.32
CA PRO A 190 -17.03 -1.56 -3.44
C PRO A 190 -17.32 -0.13 -2.99
N PRO A 191 -16.55 0.87 -3.45
CA PRO A 191 -16.73 2.23 -2.98
C PRO A 191 -17.99 2.85 -3.59
N GLU A 192 -18.79 3.48 -2.74
CA GLU A 192 -19.93 4.27 -3.21
C GLU A 192 -19.47 5.50 -3.99
N SER A 193 -20.18 5.79 -5.08
CA SER A 193 -20.08 7.06 -5.80
C SER A 193 -21.29 7.95 -5.49
N TRP A 194 -21.13 9.24 -5.67
CA TRP A 194 -22.23 10.21 -5.55
C TRP A 194 -22.12 11.26 -6.63
N ASP A 195 -23.26 11.83 -7.03
CA ASP A 195 -23.28 12.99 -7.92
C ASP A 195 -22.75 14.21 -7.15
N ALA A 196 -21.51 14.56 -7.47
CA ALA A 196 -20.80 15.69 -6.88
C ALA A 196 -20.75 16.89 -7.83
N THR A 197 -21.63 16.95 -8.84
CA THR A 197 -21.62 18.02 -9.85
C THR A 197 -21.70 19.40 -9.20
N GLN A 198 -22.61 19.58 -8.23
CA GLN A 198 -22.72 20.86 -7.51
C GLN A 198 -21.46 21.16 -6.69
N ALA A 199 -20.93 20.20 -5.93
CA ALA A 199 -19.72 20.40 -5.14
C ALA A 199 -18.50 20.71 -6.03
N ALA A 200 -18.41 20.07 -7.21
CA ALA A 200 -17.40 20.38 -8.21
C ALA A 200 -17.57 21.82 -8.73
N GLN A 201 -18.78 22.23 -9.11
CA GLN A 201 -19.06 23.59 -9.57
C GLN A 201 -18.75 24.64 -8.49
N GLN A 202 -19.10 24.39 -7.23
CA GLN A 202 -18.79 25.26 -6.10
C GLN A 202 -17.27 25.42 -5.93
N ALA A 203 -16.52 24.31 -5.91
CA ALA A 203 -15.07 24.32 -5.78
C ALA A 203 -14.38 25.02 -6.95
N LEU A 204 -14.74 24.66 -8.20
CA LEU A 204 -14.19 25.28 -9.40
C LEU A 204 -14.52 26.79 -9.45
N SER A 205 -15.75 27.18 -9.11
CA SER A 205 -16.16 28.58 -9.05
C SER A 205 -15.38 29.35 -7.97
N CYS A 206 -15.16 28.74 -6.80
CA CYS A 206 -14.39 29.36 -5.73
C CYS A 206 -12.92 29.56 -6.13
N VAL A 207 -12.31 28.56 -6.80
CA VAL A 207 -10.93 28.68 -7.31
C VAL A 207 -10.84 29.81 -8.34
N TYR A 208 -11.81 29.93 -9.24
CA TYR A 208 -11.88 31.02 -10.21
C TYR A 208 -12.02 32.40 -9.53
N ARG A 209 -12.99 32.55 -8.62
CA ARG A 209 -13.31 33.84 -7.97
C ARG A 209 -12.25 34.31 -6.97
N THR A 210 -11.49 33.40 -6.38
CA THR A 210 -10.30 33.74 -5.57
C THR A 210 -9.07 34.04 -6.43
N GLY A 211 -9.24 34.15 -7.76
CA GLY A 211 -8.21 34.56 -8.69
C GLY A 211 -7.16 33.48 -8.99
N GLN A 212 -7.41 32.21 -8.62
CA GLN A 212 -6.50 31.07 -8.86
C GLN A 212 -5.09 31.24 -8.24
N ARG A 213 -5.01 31.98 -7.12
CA ARG A 213 -3.76 32.32 -6.40
C ARG A 213 -3.62 31.62 -5.06
N PHE A 214 -4.62 30.84 -4.66
CA PHE A 214 -4.69 30.26 -3.32
C PHE A 214 -4.67 28.75 -3.36
N GLY A 215 -4.02 28.17 -2.36
CA GLY A 215 -3.97 26.72 -2.17
C GLY A 215 -5.24 26.17 -1.55
N VAL A 216 -5.24 24.84 -1.41
CA VAL A 216 -6.41 24.04 -1.01
C VAL A 216 -6.98 24.48 0.34
N ALA A 217 -6.14 24.68 1.35
CA ALA A 217 -6.61 25.05 2.69
C ALA A 217 -7.41 26.36 2.69
N TYR A 218 -6.95 27.36 1.95
CA TYR A 218 -7.63 28.64 1.83
C TYR A 218 -8.95 28.54 1.07
N VAL A 219 -8.96 27.79 -0.05
CA VAL A 219 -10.19 27.57 -0.84
C VAL A 219 -11.24 26.82 -0.01
N VAL A 220 -10.83 25.84 0.80
CA VAL A 220 -11.71 25.15 1.76
C VAL A 220 -12.28 26.12 2.79
N ASP A 221 -11.45 26.99 3.37
CA ASP A 221 -11.88 27.95 4.37
C ASP A 221 -12.89 28.98 3.78
N VAL A 222 -12.70 29.41 2.53
CA VAL A 222 -13.67 30.25 1.81
C VAL A 222 -14.99 29.52 1.57
N LEU A 223 -14.95 28.29 1.01
CA LEU A 223 -16.15 27.49 0.74
C LEU A 223 -16.98 27.24 2.02
N ARG A 224 -16.29 27.06 3.16
CA ARG A 224 -16.94 26.82 4.46
C ARG A 224 -17.35 28.09 5.19
N GLY A 225 -17.05 29.27 4.65
CA GLY A 225 -17.45 30.53 5.26
C GLY A 225 -16.71 30.82 6.57
N LYS A 226 -15.47 30.36 6.71
CA LYS A 226 -14.69 30.54 7.94
C LYS A 226 -14.37 32.01 8.14
N ASP A 227 -14.60 32.53 9.35
CA ASP A 227 -14.13 33.86 9.72
C ASP A 227 -12.61 33.83 9.90
N ASP A 228 -11.91 34.46 8.95
CA ASP A 228 -10.45 34.50 8.87
C ASP A 228 -10.02 35.88 8.38
N GLU A 229 -9.01 36.46 9.03
CA GLU A 229 -8.51 37.81 8.73
C GLU A 229 -7.98 37.91 7.29
N ARG A 230 -7.32 36.86 6.79
CA ARG A 230 -6.80 36.82 5.42
C ARG A 230 -7.95 36.79 4.42
N ILE A 231 -9.04 36.08 4.70
CA ILE A 231 -10.23 36.08 3.84
C ILE A 231 -10.82 37.49 3.72
N ARG A 232 -11.00 38.19 4.85
CA ARG A 232 -11.49 39.58 4.87
C ARG A 232 -10.55 40.55 4.15
N ARG A 233 -9.25 40.41 4.35
CA ARG A 233 -8.23 41.25 3.71
C ARG A 233 -8.27 41.17 2.18
N PHE A 234 -8.56 40.00 1.62
CA PHE A 234 -8.73 39.82 0.17
C PHE A 234 -10.17 40.09 -0.32
N GLY A 235 -11.10 40.46 0.58
CA GLY A 235 -12.51 40.70 0.26
C GLY A 235 -13.28 39.43 -0.17
N HIS A 236 -12.75 38.25 0.17
CA HIS A 236 -13.31 36.98 -0.25
C HIS A 236 -14.52 36.54 0.59
N ASP A 237 -14.74 37.17 1.74
CA ASP A 237 -15.95 37.11 2.55
C ASP A 237 -17.20 37.62 1.80
N ARG A 238 -17.01 38.45 0.77
CA ARG A 238 -18.09 39.04 -0.04
C ARG A 238 -18.38 38.26 -1.33
N LEU A 239 -17.61 37.21 -1.61
CA LEU A 239 -17.83 36.39 -2.81
C LEU A 239 -19.07 35.54 -2.65
N SER A 240 -19.81 35.30 -3.74
CA SER A 240 -20.95 34.37 -3.74
C SER A 240 -20.57 32.90 -3.54
N THR A 241 -19.27 32.58 -3.50
CA THR A 241 -18.75 31.26 -3.08
C THR A 241 -18.39 31.19 -1.60
N PHE A 242 -18.43 32.30 -0.86
CA PHE A 242 -18.16 32.28 0.57
C PHE A 242 -19.31 31.59 1.32
N GLY A 243 -19.00 30.54 2.07
CA GLY A 243 -19.99 29.77 2.84
C GLY A 243 -20.94 28.89 2.01
N VAL A 244 -20.85 28.90 0.67
CA VAL A 244 -21.73 28.10 -0.21
C VAL A 244 -21.58 26.59 0.00
N GLY A 245 -20.46 26.17 0.57
CA GLY A 245 -20.07 24.79 0.80
C GLY A 245 -20.18 24.35 2.26
N ALA A 246 -21.04 24.98 3.06
CA ALA A 246 -21.19 24.68 4.49
C ALA A 246 -21.60 23.22 4.78
N ASP A 247 -22.28 22.56 3.83
CA ASP A 247 -22.76 21.17 3.96
C ASP A 247 -21.64 20.13 4.03
N LEU A 248 -20.45 20.47 3.55
CA LEU A 248 -19.29 19.59 3.59
C LEU A 248 -18.26 20.10 4.61
N ASP A 249 -17.74 19.17 5.40
CA ASP A 249 -16.65 19.46 6.31
C ASP A 249 -15.31 19.69 5.54
N ALA A 250 -14.29 20.16 6.27
CA ALA A 250 -13.00 20.45 5.66
C ALA A 250 -12.27 19.20 5.13
N ARG A 251 -12.60 18.00 5.61
CA ARG A 251 -12.03 16.73 5.14
C ARG A 251 -12.68 16.32 3.82
N GLN A 252 -14.00 16.40 3.74
CA GLN A 252 -14.79 16.14 2.54
C GLN A 252 -14.38 17.09 1.41
N TRP A 253 -14.23 18.40 1.69
CA TRP A 253 -13.75 19.34 0.68
C TRP A 253 -12.34 19.04 0.17
N ARG A 254 -11.41 18.64 1.05
CA ARG A 254 -10.08 18.20 0.62
C ARG A 254 -10.15 16.96 -0.27
N SER A 255 -11.09 16.04 -0.01
CA SER A 255 -11.32 14.88 -0.87
C SER A 255 -11.87 15.27 -2.24
N VAL A 256 -12.88 16.16 -2.29
CA VAL A 256 -13.43 16.70 -3.54
C VAL A 256 -12.33 17.33 -4.37
N ILE A 257 -11.57 18.28 -3.80
CA ILE A 257 -10.50 18.97 -4.53
C ILE A 257 -9.42 18.01 -5.02
N ARG A 258 -9.02 17.03 -4.21
CA ARG A 258 -8.06 15.99 -4.61
C ARG A 258 -8.55 15.18 -5.81
N GLN A 259 -9.82 14.76 -5.81
CA GLN A 259 -10.41 14.03 -6.94
C GLN A 259 -10.58 14.91 -8.18
N LEU A 260 -10.86 16.21 -8.03
CA LEU A 260 -10.88 17.16 -9.15
C LEU A 260 -9.49 17.35 -9.77
N VAL A 261 -8.43 17.33 -8.94
CA VAL A 261 -7.05 17.34 -9.44
C VAL A 261 -6.72 16.04 -10.18
N ALA A 262 -7.08 14.88 -9.62
CA ALA A 262 -6.85 13.58 -10.25
C ALA A 262 -7.58 13.43 -11.60
N ARG A 263 -8.74 14.07 -11.77
CA ARG A 263 -9.49 14.13 -13.03
C ARG A 263 -9.01 15.22 -13.99
N GLY A 264 -7.98 15.98 -13.61
CA GLY A 264 -7.44 17.07 -14.41
C GLY A 264 -8.38 18.26 -14.57
N LEU A 265 -9.43 18.41 -13.74
CA LEU A 265 -10.31 19.59 -13.70
C LEU A 265 -9.61 20.76 -13.00
N LEU A 266 -8.79 20.44 -12.00
CA LEU A 266 -7.89 21.35 -11.31
C LEU A 266 -6.45 20.94 -11.54
N ARG A 267 -5.55 21.92 -11.52
CA ARG A 267 -4.11 21.72 -11.42
C ARG A 267 -3.55 22.52 -10.26
N VAL A 268 -2.51 22.01 -9.63
CA VAL A 268 -1.71 22.75 -8.66
C VAL A 268 -0.58 23.44 -9.41
N ASP A 269 -0.48 24.76 -9.28
CA ASP A 269 0.63 25.57 -9.77
C ASP A 269 1.71 25.65 -8.69
N VAL A 270 2.85 25.06 -9.01
CA VAL A 270 3.99 24.94 -8.12
C VAL A 270 4.72 26.27 -7.94
N GLU A 271 4.86 27.05 -9.01
CA GLU A 271 5.56 28.34 -9.01
C GLU A 271 4.83 29.37 -8.15
N LYS A 272 3.49 29.22 -8.03
CA LYS A 272 2.63 30.09 -7.22
C LYS A 272 2.29 29.49 -5.86
N TYR A 273 3.26 28.88 -5.19
CA TYR A 273 3.13 28.37 -3.82
C TYR A 273 2.00 27.34 -3.65
N GLY A 274 1.75 26.49 -4.66
CA GLY A 274 0.72 25.46 -4.62
C GLY A 274 -0.70 25.98 -4.86
N SER A 275 -0.85 27.05 -5.65
CA SER A 275 -2.17 27.60 -5.96
C SER A 275 -2.99 26.66 -6.84
N LEU A 276 -4.30 26.61 -6.61
CA LEU A 276 -5.20 25.86 -7.47
C LEU A 276 -5.55 26.68 -8.71
N GLN A 277 -5.52 26.03 -9.87
CA GLN A 277 -5.91 26.62 -11.15
C GLN A 277 -6.86 25.71 -11.90
N LEU A 278 -7.79 26.32 -12.65
CA LEU A 278 -8.64 25.59 -13.57
C LEU A 278 -7.84 25.10 -14.78
N THR A 279 -8.25 23.98 -15.33
CA THR A 279 -7.83 23.52 -16.66
C THR A 279 -8.93 23.75 -17.68
N ALA A 280 -8.65 23.49 -18.96
CA ALA A 280 -9.68 23.52 -20.01
C ALA A 280 -10.84 22.55 -19.73
N ALA A 281 -10.59 21.43 -19.04
CA ALA A 281 -11.59 20.41 -18.72
C ALA A 281 -12.62 20.89 -17.67
N ALA A 282 -12.34 21.95 -16.91
CA ALA A 282 -13.28 22.51 -15.94
C ALA A 282 -14.48 23.22 -16.58
N ARG A 283 -14.32 23.70 -17.83
CA ARG A 283 -15.30 24.60 -18.47
C ARG A 283 -16.68 23.95 -18.68
N PRO A 284 -16.80 22.70 -19.20
CA PRO A 284 -18.11 22.06 -19.36
C PRO A 284 -18.82 21.84 -18.01
N VAL A 285 -18.07 21.46 -16.96
CA VAL A 285 -18.63 21.27 -15.61
C VAL A 285 -19.17 22.57 -15.04
N LEU A 286 -18.39 23.66 -15.15
CA LEU A 286 -18.80 25.00 -14.70
C LEU A 286 -20.05 25.51 -15.42
N ARG A 287 -20.28 25.10 -16.66
CA ARG A 287 -21.47 25.47 -17.45
C ARG A 287 -22.66 24.55 -17.23
N GLY A 288 -22.50 23.47 -16.46
CA GLY A 288 -23.54 22.45 -16.31
C GLY A 288 -23.72 21.55 -17.55
N GLU A 289 -22.77 21.58 -18.49
CA GLU A 289 -22.75 20.75 -19.70
C GLU A 289 -22.23 19.32 -19.40
N ALA A 290 -21.55 19.13 -18.26
CA ALA A 290 -21.00 17.85 -17.84
C ALA A 290 -21.20 17.61 -16.35
N THR A 291 -21.57 16.38 -15.98
CA THR A 291 -21.73 15.94 -14.59
C THR A 291 -20.45 15.35 -14.03
N VAL A 292 -20.27 15.43 -12.71
CA VAL A 292 -19.11 14.88 -12.00
C VAL A 292 -19.58 13.93 -10.90
N ALA A 293 -19.41 12.64 -11.10
CA ALA A 293 -19.56 11.65 -10.03
C ALA A 293 -18.23 11.45 -9.30
N LEU A 294 -18.21 11.57 -7.97
CA LEU A 294 -17.00 11.36 -7.15
C LEU A 294 -17.16 10.15 -6.24
N ARG A 295 -16.04 9.53 -5.87
CA ARG A 295 -16.01 8.49 -4.85
C ARG A 295 -16.28 9.10 -3.47
N ARG A 296 -17.10 8.44 -2.65
CA ARG A 296 -17.17 8.71 -1.21
C ARG A 296 -15.95 8.09 -0.53
N ASP A 297 -15.18 8.91 0.19
CA ASP A 297 -14.18 8.36 1.09
C ASP A 297 -14.89 7.56 2.17
N ALA A 298 -14.46 6.31 2.40
CA ALA A 298 -14.90 5.57 3.56
C ALA A 298 -14.57 6.43 4.81
N LEU A 299 -15.61 6.79 5.57
CA LEU A 299 -15.41 7.26 6.93
C LEU A 299 -14.66 6.14 7.67
N PRO A 300 -13.70 6.44 8.56
CA PRO A 300 -13.12 5.41 9.40
C PRO A 300 -14.29 4.82 10.18
N ALA A 301 -14.75 3.63 9.78
CA ALA A 301 -15.88 3.00 10.39
C ALA A 301 -15.52 2.79 11.86
N ARG A 302 -16.33 3.35 12.76
CA ARG A 302 -16.33 2.98 14.19
C ARG A 302 -16.89 1.56 14.40
N LYS A 303 -17.09 0.80 13.33
CA LYS A 303 -17.40 -0.63 13.38
C LYS A 303 -16.09 -1.37 13.17
N VAL A 304 -15.47 -1.73 14.29
CA VAL A 304 -14.70 -2.96 14.39
C VAL A 304 -15.67 -4.06 13.97
N ARG A 305 -15.64 -4.46 12.68
CA ARG A 305 -15.96 -5.86 12.39
C ARG A 305 -14.97 -6.67 13.22
N PRO A 306 -15.42 -7.70 13.96
CA PRO A 306 -14.50 -8.48 14.75
C PRO A 306 -13.36 -8.89 13.84
N ALA A 307 -12.12 -8.76 14.32
CA ALA A 307 -10.89 -9.07 13.62
C ALA A 307 -10.75 -10.55 13.20
N ARG A 308 -11.88 -11.26 13.06
CA ARG A 308 -12.01 -12.69 12.84
C ARG A 308 -12.21 -13.04 11.36
N GLU A 309 -12.71 -12.12 10.52
CA GLU A 309 -13.05 -12.43 9.11
C GLU A 309 -12.05 -11.91 8.06
N ALA A 310 -11.27 -10.85 8.34
CA ALA A 310 -10.20 -10.39 7.43
C ALA A 310 -8.88 -11.15 7.62
N ARG A 311 -8.75 -11.73 8.81
CA ARG A 311 -7.65 -12.60 9.23
C ARG A 311 -7.69 -13.93 8.41
N ASP A 312 -8.83 -14.19 7.77
CA ASP A 312 -9.26 -15.40 7.06
C ASP A 312 -8.70 -15.64 5.64
N ARG A 313 -7.67 -14.93 5.15
CA ARG A 313 -7.10 -15.21 3.79
C ARG A 313 -5.69 -15.78 3.77
N VAL A 314 -5.00 -15.73 4.90
CA VAL A 314 -3.90 -16.67 5.23
C VAL A 314 -4.37 -17.69 6.28
N GLN A 315 -5.37 -17.34 7.12
CA GLN A 315 -6.00 -18.30 8.04
C GLN A 315 -6.94 -19.31 7.34
N SER A 316 -7.38 -19.10 6.09
CA SER A 316 -8.22 -20.08 5.36
C SER A 316 -7.43 -21.24 4.75
N VAL A 317 -6.11 -21.25 4.87
CA VAL A 317 -5.25 -22.33 4.33
C VAL A 317 -4.86 -23.28 5.46
N LEU A 318 -4.49 -22.76 6.63
CA LEU A 318 -4.08 -23.54 7.79
C LEU A 318 -4.98 -23.27 9.00
N GLY A 319 -5.62 -24.30 9.55
CA GLY A 319 -6.31 -24.22 10.85
C GLY A 319 -5.35 -23.81 11.98
N ALA A 320 -5.89 -23.43 13.16
CA ALA A 320 -5.08 -22.95 14.28
C ALA A 320 -3.94 -23.92 14.70
N GLN A 321 -4.17 -25.23 14.57
CA GLN A 321 -3.18 -26.27 14.81
C GLN A 321 -2.09 -26.30 13.74
N SER A 322 -2.48 -26.27 12.46
CA SER A 322 -1.54 -26.21 11.35
C SER A 322 -0.68 -24.93 11.36
N ARG A 323 -1.15 -23.86 12.01
CA ARG A 323 -0.33 -22.66 12.25
C ARG A 323 0.79 -22.89 13.26
N ALA A 324 0.49 -23.53 14.40
CA ALA A 324 1.49 -23.83 15.41
C ALA A 324 2.58 -24.77 14.84
N LEU A 325 2.18 -25.76 14.05
CA LEU A 325 3.09 -26.62 13.31
C LEU A 325 3.93 -25.82 12.30
N PHE A 326 3.31 -24.96 11.49
CA PHE A 326 4.03 -24.09 10.55
C PHE A 326 5.08 -23.22 11.25
N ASP A 327 4.74 -22.59 12.37
CA ASP A 327 5.68 -21.74 13.12
C ASP A 327 6.84 -22.58 13.70
N ALA A 328 6.59 -23.83 14.13
CA ALA A 328 7.65 -24.76 14.56
C ALA A 328 8.57 -25.20 13.40
N LEU A 329 8.00 -25.56 12.25
CA LEU A 329 8.75 -25.92 11.05
C LEU A 329 9.60 -24.72 10.56
N ARG A 330 9.04 -23.52 10.64
CA ARG A 330 9.72 -22.27 10.31
C ARG A 330 10.88 -21.99 11.26
N ALA A 331 10.69 -22.17 12.57
CA ALA A 331 11.76 -22.05 13.56
C ALA A 331 12.91 -23.04 13.27
N ARG A 332 12.60 -24.31 12.98
CA ARG A 332 13.64 -25.29 12.63
C ARG A 332 14.37 -24.93 11.34
N ARG A 333 13.64 -24.50 10.31
CA ARG A 333 14.24 -24.04 9.06
C ARG A 333 15.24 -22.91 9.31
N ARG A 334 14.87 -21.97 10.18
CA ARG A 334 15.73 -20.84 10.55
C ARG A 334 17.02 -21.32 11.21
N GLU A 335 16.95 -22.22 12.19
CA GLU A 335 18.13 -22.78 12.85
C GLU A 335 19.09 -23.42 11.84
N LEU A 336 18.57 -24.26 10.95
CA LEU A 336 19.37 -24.93 9.91
C LEU A 336 20.00 -23.92 8.93
N ALA A 337 19.26 -22.86 8.59
CA ALA A 337 19.74 -21.81 7.69
C ALA A 337 20.87 -20.99 8.34
N GLU A 338 20.75 -20.69 9.62
CA GLU A 338 21.78 -20.02 10.42
C GLU A 338 23.04 -20.90 10.54
N GLU A 339 22.89 -22.19 10.86
CA GLU A 339 24.00 -23.17 10.92
C GLU A 339 24.77 -23.28 9.61
N GLN A 340 24.06 -23.26 8.47
CA GLN A 340 24.64 -23.39 7.14
C GLN A 340 25.03 -22.05 6.51
N GLY A 341 24.74 -20.92 7.15
CA GLY A 341 25.02 -19.58 6.64
C GLY A 341 24.27 -19.22 5.35
N VAL A 342 23.14 -19.87 5.07
CA VAL A 342 22.32 -19.65 3.87
C VAL A 342 20.98 -18.98 4.21
N PRO A 343 20.30 -18.32 3.25
CA PRO A 343 18.94 -17.82 3.47
C PRO A 343 17.92 -18.94 3.76
N PRO A 344 16.91 -18.73 4.64
CA PRO A 344 15.96 -19.77 5.03
C PRO A 344 15.25 -20.46 3.88
N TYR A 345 14.85 -19.70 2.85
CA TYR A 345 14.14 -20.25 1.69
C TYR A 345 14.97 -21.24 0.86
N VAL A 346 16.30 -21.25 1.00
CA VAL A 346 17.17 -22.25 0.37
C VAL A 346 16.95 -23.64 0.97
N ILE A 347 16.69 -23.71 2.29
CA ILE A 347 16.31 -24.95 2.97
C ILE A 347 14.93 -25.38 2.48
N PHE A 348 13.89 -24.60 2.76
CA PHE A 348 12.54 -24.79 2.22
C PHE A 348 11.83 -23.45 2.03
N HIS A 349 11.10 -23.29 0.91
CA HIS A 349 10.20 -22.15 0.74
C HIS A 349 9.03 -22.23 1.72
N ASP A 350 8.42 -21.09 2.06
CA ASP A 350 7.22 -21.05 2.90
C ASP A 350 6.09 -21.93 2.32
N ALA A 351 5.93 -21.96 0.99
CA ALA A 351 4.92 -22.81 0.34
C ALA A 351 5.10 -24.30 0.67
N SER A 352 6.35 -24.80 0.72
CA SER A 352 6.63 -26.18 1.11
C SER A 352 6.31 -26.42 2.59
N LEU A 353 6.59 -25.45 3.47
CA LEU A 353 6.26 -25.56 4.90
C LEU A 353 4.76 -25.53 5.15
N VAL A 354 4.01 -24.71 4.39
CA VAL A 354 2.54 -24.70 4.42
C VAL A 354 2.02 -26.08 4.05
N GLU A 355 2.48 -26.65 2.94
CA GLU A 355 2.03 -27.98 2.50
C GLU A 355 2.39 -29.08 3.52
N MET A 356 3.56 -29.01 4.16
CA MET A 356 3.94 -29.92 5.25
C MET A 356 2.98 -29.82 6.43
N ALA A 357 2.58 -28.60 6.80
CA ALA A 357 1.66 -28.37 7.91
C ALA A 357 0.21 -28.77 7.59
N GLU A 358 -0.19 -28.79 6.31
CA GLU A 358 -1.50 -29.29 5.87
C GLU A 358 -1.51 -30.82 5.80
N ARG A 359 -0.55 -31.41 5.08
CA ARG A 359 -0.54 -32.85 4.79
C ARG A 359 0.00 -33.71 5.93
N ARG A 360 0.81 -33.12 6.82
CA ARG A 360 1.45 -33.80 7.96
C ARG A 360 2.10 -35.14 7.57
N PRO A 361 3.06 -35.15 6.63
CA PRO A 361 3.73 -36.38 6.21
C PRO A 361 4.41 -37.08 7.38
N GLY A 362 4.04 -38.34 7.60
CA GLY A 362 4.58 -39.18 8.66
C GLY A 362 5.71 -40.10 8.18
N THR A 363 5.94 -40.22 6.87
CA THR A 363 6.97 -41.06 6.26
C THR A 363 7.81 -40.29 5.24
N LEU A 364 9.00 -40.82 4.90
CA LEU A 364 9.87 -40.20 3.89
C LEU A 364 9.22 -40.16 2.51
N ASP A 365 8.42 -41.18 2.15
CA ASP A 365 7.71 -41.22 0.86
C ASP A 365 6.63 -40.13 0.78
N GLU A 366 5.86 -39.95 1.84
CA GLU A 366 4.88 -38.86 1.93
C GLU A 366 5.56 -37.48 1.92
N PHE A 367 6.70 -37.35 2.59
CA PHE A 367 7.47 -36.12 2.61
C PHE A 367 8.07 -35.79 1.22
N ALA A 368 8.50 -36.81 0.48
CA ALA A 368 8.99 -36.66 -0.89
C ALA A 368 7.92 -36.15 -1.88
N ALA A 369 6.64 -36.39 -1.58
CA ALA A 369 5.52 -35.92 -2.39
C ALA A 369 5.19 -34.42 -2.20
N ILE A 370 5.85 -33.74 -1.25
CA ILE A 370 5.67 -32.31 -1.00
C ILE A 370 6.40 -31.48 -2.09
N PRO A 371 5.71 -30.55 -2.78
CA PRO A 371 6.35 -29.66 -3.75
C PRO A 371 7.53 -28.89 -3.15
N GLY A 372 8.69 -28.96 -3.82
CA GLY A 372 9.94 -28.33 -3.36
C GLY A 372 10.85 -29.23 -2.53
N VAL A 373 10.43 -30.46 -2.20
CA VAL A 373 11.28 -31.50 -1.60
C VAL A 373 11.92 -32.34 -2.71
N GLY A 374 13.16 -32.02 -3.08
CA GLY A 374 13.98 -32.86 -3.98
C GLY A 374 14.76 -33.93 -3.22
N ALA A 375 15.32 -34.90 -3.93
CA ALA A 375 16.06 -36.04 -3.34
C ALA A 375 17.13 -35.61 -2.31
N THR A 376 17.92 -34.58 -2.62
CA THR A 376 18.95 -34.06 -1.70
C THR A 376 18.36 -33.44 -0.42
N LYS A 377 17.21 -32.77 -0.52
CA LYS A 377 16.54 -32.17 0.65
C LYS A 377 15.86 -33.24 1.49
N LEU A 378 15.30 -34.27 0.85
CA LEU A 378 14.73 -35.44 1.51
C LEU A 378 15.78 -36.16 2.35
N GLU A 379 16.94 -36.47 1.75
CA GLU A 379 18.04 -37.13 2.44
C GLU A 379 18.60 -36.30 3.60
N ARG A 380 18.76 -34.98 3.40
CA ARG A 380 19.37 -34.11 4.41
C ARG A 380 18.43 -33.69 5.53
N TYR A 381 17.15 -33.48 5.23
CA TYR A 381 16.22 -32.80 6.14
C TYR A 381 14.96 -33.61 6.44
N GLY A 382 14.66 -34.66 5.68
CA GLY A 382 13.38 -35.39 5.77
C GLY A 382 13.08 -35.89 7.18
N GLU A 383 14.00 -36.64 7.79
CA GLU A 383 13.80 -37.19 9.14
C GLU A 383 13.57 -36.10 10.19
N MET A 384 14.37 -35.03 10.17
CA MET A 384 14.25 -33.92 11.12
C MET A 384 12.89 -33.22 11.05
N PHE A 385 12.37 -32.97 9.84
CA PHE A 385 11.08 -32.29 9.69
C PHE A 385 9.90 -33.22 10.01
N ILE A 386 10.00 -34.52 9.67
CA ILE A 386 9.00 -35.53 10.05
C ILE A 386 8.93 -35.67 11.57
N GLU A 387 10.07 -35.65 12.25
CA GLU A 387 10.11 -35.73 13.72
C GLU A 387 9.38 -34.55 14.38
N ILE A 388 9.55 -33.33 13.85
CA ILE A 388 8.82 -32.15 14.33
C ILE A 388 7.31 -32.32 14.14
N ILE A 389 6.89 -32.82 12.98
CA ILE A 389 5.47 -33.07 12.69
C ILE A 389 4.90 -34.08 13.70
N ARG A 390 5.57 -35.21 13.90
CA ARG A 390 5.16 -36.25 14.86
C ARG A 390 5.12 -35.75 16.30
N THR A 391 6.13 -34.97 16.71
CA THR A 391 6.19 -34.39 18.07
C THR A 391 5.02 -33.44 18.29
N HIS A 392 4.71 -32.60 17.30
CA HIS A 392 3.58 -31.69 17.38
C HIS A 392 2.24 -32.43 17.45
N GLU A 393 2.09 -33.55 16.74
CA GLU A 393 0.91 -34.43 16.83
C GLU A 393 0.79 -35.13 18.19
N ALA A 394 1.90 -35.51 18.81
CA ALA A 394 1.90 -36.17 20.12
C ALA A 394 1.59 -35.23 21.29
N GLU A 395 1.89 -33.94 21.15
CA GLU A 395 1.56 -32.89 22.13
C GLU A 395 0.11 -32.39 22.03
N GLU A 396 -0.65 -32.83 21.01
CA GLU A 396 -2.08 -32.54 20.87
C GLU A 396 -2.93 -33.47 21.77
N PRO A 397 -3.86 -32.95 22.60
CA PRO A 397 -4.89 -33.80 23.19
C PRO A 397 -5.84 -34.28 22.08
N ALA A 398 -6.01 -35.60 21.97
CA ALA A 398 -6.88 -36.23 20.99
C ALA A 398 -8.26 -35.53 20.94
N PRO A 399 -8.82 -35.26 19.74
CA PRO A 399 -10.18 -34.74 19.66
C PRO A 399 -11.11 -35.76 20.33
N ALA A 400 -11.94 -35.27 21.26
CA ALA A 400 -12.95 -36.08 21.94
C ALA A 400 -13.75 -36.82 20.86
N ALA A 401 -13.60 -38.15 20.83
CA ALA A 401 -14.31 -39.01 19.89
C ALA A 401 -15.80 -38.67 19.97
N ALA A 402 -16.37 -38.28 18.82
CA ALA A 402 -17.81 -38.20 18.67
C ALA A 402 -18.36 -39.60 18.96
N ALA A 403 -18.97 -39.75 20.15
CA ALA A 403 -19.69 -40.95 20.51
C ALA A 403 -20.85 -41.17 19.53
N PRO A 404 -21.16 -42.44 19.18
CA PRO A 404 -21.99 -42.81 18.04
C PRO A 404 -23.44 -42.30 18.11
#